data_AF-A0A929JYN8-F1
#
_entry.id   AF-A0A929JYN8-F1
#
_cell.length_a   1.000
_cell.length_b   1.000
_cell.length_c   1.000
_cell.angle_alpha   90.00
_cell.angle_beta   90.00
_cell.angle_gamma   90.00
#
_symmetry.space_group_name_H-M   'P 1'
#
loop_
_entity.id
_entity.type
_entity.pdbx_description
1 polymer ?
#
loop_
_entity_poly.entity_id
_entity_poly.type
_entity_poly.pdbx_seq_one_letter_code
_entity_poly.pdbx_strand_id
1 'polypeptide(L)' 'MTKDPLSASLFEMRLEEIHREHPWLKYDISQADFVALFFPLNYKNGVPIRPDQPPTFPLERNIYLSVLVAFKQSFN' A
#
# COMPACT_ATOMS: atom_id res chain seq x y z
N MET A 1 6.15 -13.89 16.84
CA MET A 1 4.83 -13.25 17.04
C MET A 1 4.33 -12.80 15.68
N THR A 2 3.42 -13.58 15.11
CA THR A 2 2.74 -13.30 13.84
C THR A 2 1.90 -12.04 14.02
N LYS A 3 2.43 -10.91 13.54
CA LYS A 3 1.77 -9.61 13.52
C LYS A 3 0.55 -9.74 12.60
N ASP A 4 -0.58 -9.23 13.07
CA ASP A 4 -1.93 -9.42 12.51
C ASP A 4 -1.97 -9.71 10.99
N PRO A 5 -2.05 -10.99 10.58
CA PRO A 5 -2.01 -11.36 9.17
C PRO A 5 -3.25 -10.87 8.42
N LEU A 6 -4.35 -10.58 9.13
CA LEU A 6 -5.58 -10.06 8.53
C LEU A 6 -5.40 -8.61 8.11
N SER A 7 -4.79 -7.77 8.96
CA SER A 7 -4.53 -6.37 8.61
C SER A 7 -3.58 -6.21 7.42
N ALA A 8 -2.56 -7.06 7.32
CA ALA A 8 -1.65 -7.06 6.18
C ALA A 8 -2.37 -7.46 4.87
N SER A 9 -3.18 -8.53 4.92
CA SER A 9 -3.97 -8.97 3.78
C SER A 9 -5.04 -7.94 3.37
N LEU A 10 -5.65 -7.28 4.35
CA LEU A 10 -6.60 -6.18 4.11
C LEU A 10 -5.91 -5.02 3.40
N PHE A 11 -4.72 -4.63 3.84
CA PHE A 11 -3.97 -3.56 3.20
C PHE A 11 -3.59 -3.90 1.77
N GLU A 12 -3.12 -5.13 1.51
CA GLU A 12 -2.84 -5.63 0.16
C GLU A 12 -4.08 -5.54 -0.74
N MET A 13 -5.24 -6.02 -0.27
CA MET A 13 -6.51 -5.92 -1.00
C MET A 13 -6.89 -4.46 -1.32
N ARG A 14 -6.66 -3.53 -0.38
CA ARG A 14 -6.93 -2.10 -0.62
C ARG A 14 -5.98 -1.48 -1.65
N LEU A 15 -4.71 -1.88 -1.66
CA LEU A 15 -3.76 -1.44 -2.70
C LEU A 15 -4.20 -1.93 -4.08
N GLU A 16 -4.67 -3.18 -4.16
CA GLU A 16 -5.23 -3.72 -5.38
C GLU A 16 -6.44 -2.92 -5.89
N GLU A 17 -7.36 -2.56 -4.99
CA GLU A 17 -8.52 -1.71 -5.31
C GLU A 17 -8.09 -0.34 -5.83
N ILE A 18 -7.15 0.33 -5.15
CA ILE A 18 -6.61 1.63 -5.57
C ILE A 18 -6.05 1.54 -7.00
N HIS A 19 -5.29 0.48 -7.32
CA HIS A 19 -4.76 0.29 -8.68
C HIS A 19 -5.89 0.16 -9.72
N ARG A 20 -6.95 -0.60 -9.40
CA ARG A 20 -8.11 -0.78 -10.29
C ARG A 20 -8.95 0.49 -10.47
N GLU A 21 -9.06 1.33 -9.45
CA GLU A 21 -9.76 2.61 -9.49
C GLU A 21 -9.08 3.66 -10.38
N HIS A 22 -7.80 3.45 -10.71
CA HIS A 22 -7.03 4.29 -11.62
C HIS A 22 -6.62 3.48 -12.86
N PRO A 23 -7.51 3.26 -13.85
CA PRO A 23 -7.24 2.37 -14.98
C PRO A 23 -6.04 2.74 -15.85
N TRP A 24 -5.55 3.97 -15.74
CA TRP A 24 -4.35 4.43 -16.43
C TRP A 24 -3.05 3.93 -15.77
N LEU A 25 -3.04 3.63 -14.46
CA LEU A 25 -1.86 3.10 -13.75
C LEU A 25 -1.33 1.83 -14.38
N LYS A 26 -2.20 1.01 -14.98
CA LYS A 26 -1.80 -0.24 -15.66
C LYS A 26 -0.81 -0.03 -16.82
N TYR A 27 -0.73 1.18 -17.36
CA TYR A 27 0.23 1.52 -18.43
C TYR A 27 1.60 1.89 -17.87
N ASP A 28 1.68 2.27 -16.58
CA ASP A 28 2.93 2.66 -15.91
C ASP A 28 3.49 1.55 -15.01
N ILE A 29 2.61 0.80 -14.33
CA ILE A 29 2.98 -0.24 -13.38
C ILE A 29 1.91 -1.34 -13.31
N SER A 30 2.34 -2.60 -13.23
CA SER A 30 1.42 -3.72 -13.01
C SER A 30 0.80 -3.64 -11.61
N GLN A 31 -0.36 -4.28 -11.41
CA GLN A 31 -0.99 -4.30 -10.08
C GLN A 31 -0.07 -4.94 -9.03
N ALA A 32 0.60 -6.04 -9.39
CA ALA A 32 1.52 -6.75 -8.51
C ALA A 32 2.73 -5.88 -8.14
N ASP A 33 3.32 -5.19 -9.12
CA ASP A 33 4.45 -4.30 -8.87
C ASP A 33 4.04 -3.08 -8.03
N PHE A 34 2.82 -2.57 -8.23
CA PHE A 34 2.25 -1.50 -7.41
C PHE A 34 2.12 -1.90 -5.94
N VAL A 35 1.60 -3.10 -5.67
CA VAL A 35 1.55 -3.66 -4.31
C VAL A 35 2.97 -3.81 -3.75
N ALA A 36 3.91 -4.30 -4.56
CA ALA A 36 5.30 -4.50 -4.17
C ALA A 36 6.03 -3.19 -3.80
N LEU A 37 5.54 -2.01 -4.21
CA LEU A 37 6.10 -0.73 -3.76
C LEU A 37 5.96 -0.51 -2.24
N PHE A 38 4.98 -1.16 -1.61
CA PHE A 38 4.64 -0.98 -0.19
C PHE A 38 4.95 -2.20 0.68
N PHE A 39 5.42 -3.28 0.06
CA PHE A 39 5.79 -4.52 0.73
C PHE A 39 7.28 -4.83 0.57
N PRO A 40 7.94 -5.41 1.59
CA PRO A 40 7.38 -5.79 2.89
C PRO A 40 7.06 -4.58 3.77
N LEU A 41 6.07 -4.73 4.65
CA LEU A 41 5.71 -3.70 5.62
C LEU A 41 6.83 -3.48 6.64
N ASN A 42 7.13 -2.21 6.91
CA ASN A 42 8.04 -1.83 7.98
C ASN A 42 7.31 -1.82 9.32
N TYR A 43 7.98 -2.24 10.38
CA TYR A 43 7.42 -2.27 11.73
C TYR A 43 8.38 -1.68 12.75
N LYS A 44 7.84 -0.94 13.73
CA LYS A 44 8.56 -0.44 14.90
C LYS A 44 7.85 -0.92 16.16
N ASN A 45 8.55 -1.65 17.02
CA ASN A 45 8.00 -2.18 18.28
C ASN A 45 6.70 -2.98 18.10
N GLY A 46 6.58 -3.74 17.00
CA GLY A 46 5.38 -4.52 16.70
C GLY A 46 4.28 -3.76 15.96
N VAL A 47 4.36 -2.43 15.86
CA VAL A 47 3.38 -1.59 15.17
C VAL A 47 3.84 -1.34 13.72
N PRO A 48 2.97 -1.49 12.71
CA PRO A 48 3.31 -1.17 11.33
C PRO A 48 3.57 0.33 11.20
N ILE A 49 4.64 0.68 10.50
CA ILE A 49 5.02 2.05 10.23
C ILE A 49 4.31 2.48 8.95
N ARG A 50 3.75 3.69 8.98
CA ARG A 50 3.20 4.33 7.79
C ARG A 50 4.22 4.27 6.64
N PRO A 51 3.81 3.82 5.44
CA PRO A 51 4.71 3.79 4.29
C PRO A 51 5.06 5.21 3.85
N ASP A 52 6.31 5.38 3.43
CA ASP A 52 6.77 6.58 2.74
C ASP A 52 6.46 6.50 1.24
N GLN A 53 6.62 7.62 0.52
CA GLN A 53 6.47 7.62 -0.93
C GLN A 53 7.60 6.77 -1.56
N PRO A 54 7.27 5.82 -2.45
CA PRO A 54 8.29 4.96 -3.07
C PRO A 54 9.32 5.78 -3.84
N PRO A 55 10.63 5.63 -3.58
CA PRO A 55 11.66 6.41 -4.27
C PRO A 55 11.83 5.98 -5.74
N THR A 56 11.42 4.76 -6.07
CA THR A 56 11.52 4.15 -7.40
C THR A 56 10.35 4.50 -8.31
N PHE A 57 9.21 4.92 -7.75
CA PHE A 57 8.01 5.22 -8.51
C PHE A 57 7.27 6.43 -7.90
N PRO A 58 7.39 7.62 -8.51
CA PRO A 58 6.75 8.81 -7.99
C PRO A 58 5.24 8.74 -8.22
N LEU A 59 4.51 8.38 -7.16
CA LEU A 59 3.04 8.39 -7.20
C LEU A 59 2.48 9.81 -7.26
N GLU A 60 1.40 9.97 -8.03
CA GLU A 60 0.58 11.16 -7.93
C GLU A 60 0.04 11.33 -6.50
N ARG A 61 -0.10 12.58 -6.07
CA ARG A 61 -0.45 12.93 -4.69
C ARG A 61 -1.77 12.29 -4.24
N ASN A 62 -2.79 12.27 -5.08
CA ASN A 62 -4.09 11.65 -4.82
C ASN A 62 -3.96 10.14 -4.55
N ILE A 63 -3.21 9.41 -5.39
CA ILE A 63 -3.00 7.97 -5.23
C ILE A 63 -2.24 7.68 -3.95
N TYR A 64 -1.17 8.44 -3.68
CA TYR A 64 -0.42 8.31 -2.45
C TYR A 64 -1.30 8.58 -1.21
N LEU A 65 -2.16 9.61 -1.26
CA LEU A 65 -3.12 9.87 -0.18
C LEU A 65 -4.11 8.71 0.02
N SER A 66 -4.62 8.11 -1.05
CA SER A 66 -5.47 6.92 -0.98
C SER A 66 -4.76 5.75 -0.30
N VAL A 67 -3.49 5.51 -0.64
CA VAL A 67 -2.67 4.48 0.02
C VAL A 67 -2.53 4.74 1.52
N LEU A 68 -2.29 5.98 1.91
CA LEU A 68 -2.17 6.35 3.33
C LEU A 68 -3.47 6.17 4.10
N VAL A 69 -4.62 6.44 3.47
CA VAL A 69 -5.94 6.19 4.03
C VAL A 69 -6.16 4.68 4.18
N ALA A 70 -5.87 3.89 3.14
CA ALA A 70 -5.96 2.43 3.18
C ALA A 70 -5.08 1.82 4.27
N PHE A 71 -3.86 2.31 4.44
CA PHE A 71 -2.96 1.90 5.52
C PHE A 71 -3.59 2.17 6.89
N LYS A 72 -4.09 3.39 7.10
CA LYS A 72 -4.74 3.75 8.37
C LYS A 72 -5.97 2.91 8.65
N GLN A 73 -6.79 2.59 7.64
CA GLN A 73 -7.97 1.74 7.81
C GLN A 73 -7.63 0.28 8.11
N SER A 74 -6.49 -0.20 7.63
CA SER A 74 -6.10 -1.61 7.79
C SER A 74 -5.42 -1.91 9.13
N PHE A 75 -4.75 -0.91 9.71
CA PHE A 75 -3.92 -1.05 10.92
C PHE A 75 -4.37 -0.16 12.10
N ASN A 76 -5.61 0.33 12.09
CA ASN A 76 -6.19 1.12 13.18
C ASN A 76 -6.64 0.23 14.35
#